data_AF-A0A6J7QC22-F1
#
_entry.id   AF-A0A6J7QC22-F1
#
_cell.length_a   1.000
_cell.length_b   1.000
_cell.length_c   1.000
_cell.angle_alpha   90.00
_cell.angle_beta   90.00
_cell.angle_gamma   90.00
#
_symmetry.space_group_name_H-M   'P 1'
#
loop_
_entity.id
_entity.type
_entity.pdbx_description
1 polymer ?
#
loop_
_entity_poly.entity_id
_entity_poly.type
_entity_poly.pdbx_seq_one_letter_code
_entity_poly.pdbx_strand_id
1 'polypeptide(L)'
;MKKFIFLYNSEPNAVPSDSDMDVWMQWFDSIKESIVEMGNPLTDGMLVTSGPATKIAPKMNPISGYSVIKAKDMEGAITIAKTCPSQTGLQVYEAIEM
;
A
#
# COMPACT_ATOMS: atom_id res chain seq x y z
N MET A 1 1.90 17.42 -9.76
CA MET A 1 1.62 15.98 -9.60
C MET A 1 0.82 15.83 -8.33
N LYS A 2 -0.24 15.04 -8.34
CA LYS A 2 -1.06 14.72 -7.16
C LYS A 2 -0.40 13.60 -6.36
N LYS A 3 -0.68 13.52 -5.06
CA LYS A 3 -0.24 12.43 -4.19
C LYS A 3 -1.34 11.39 -4.08
N PHE A 4 -0.94 10.13 -4.08
CA PHE A 4 -1.81 8.97 -3.94
C PHE A 4 -1.25 8.04 -2.88
N ILE A 5 -2.14 7.46 -2.08
CA ILE A 5 -1.80 6.43 -1.11
C ILE A 5 -2.18 5.08 -1.73
N PHE A 6 -1.20 4.20 -1.84
CA PHE A 6 -1.42 2.80 -2.17
C PHE A 6 -1.43 2.02 -0.87
N LEU A 7 -2.52 1.33 -0.58
CA LEU A 7 -2.63 0.43 0.58
C LEU A 7 -2.60 -1.00 0.08
N TYR A 8 -1.57 -1.75 0.48
CA TYR A 8 -1.39 -3.13 0.06
C TYR A 8 -2.26 -4.04 0.91
N ASN A 9 -2.91 -4.99 0.25
CA ASN A 9 -3.63 -6.06 0.92
C ASN A 9 -2.74 -7.29 0.95
N SER A 10 -2.76 -8.07 2.03
CA SER A 10 -2.21 -9.44 2.05
C SER A 10 -3.02 -10.29 3.02
N GLU A 11 -2.82 -11.61 2.97
CA GLU A 11 -3.35 -12.46 4.02
C GLU A 11 -2.69 -12.14 5.37
N PRO A 12 -3.43 -12.26 6.50
CA PRO A 12 -2.85 -12.15 7.83
C PRO A 12 -1.66 -13.12 7.99
N ASN A 13 -0.55 -12.64 8.53
CA ASN A 13 0.67 -13.43 8.80
C ASN A 13 1.38 -14.01 7.57
N ALA A 14 1.09 -13.52 6.36
CA ALA A 14 1.88 -13.87 5.18
C ALA A 14 3.30 -13.32 5.33
N VAL A 15 4.28 -14.23 5.45
CA VAL A 15 5.70 -13.88 5.40
C VAL A 15 6.13 -13.93 3.93
N PRO A 16 6.60 -12.81 3.34
CA PRO A 16 7.09 -12.83 1.97
C PRO A 16 8.30 -13.77 1.83
N SER A 17 8.37 -14.52 0.74
CA SER A 17 9.59 -15.25 0.40
C SER A 17 10.68 -14.29 -0.09
N ASP A 18 11.95 -14.71 -0.07
CA ASP A 18 13.05 -13.91 -0.64
C ASP A 18 12.80 -13.56 -2.12
N SER A 19 12.23 -14.50 -2.88
CA SER A 19 11.84 -14.25 -4.28
C SER A 19 10.73 -13.21 -4.42
N ASP A 20 9.79 -13.14 -3.48
CA ASP A 20 8.76 -12.10 -3.49
C ASP A 20 9.41 -10.74 -3.25
N MET A 21 10.33 -10.66 -2.28
CA MET A 21 11.06 -9.42 -1.99
C MET A 21 11.83 -8.90 -3.20
N ASP A 22 12.50 -9.76 -3.97
CA ASP A 22 13.20 -9.35 -5.19
C ASP A 22 12.26 -8.75 -6.24
N VAL A 23 11.08 -9.36 -6.45
CA VAL A 23 10.07 -8.86 -7.38
C VAL A 23 9.52 -7.50 -6.92
N TRP A 24 9.30 -7.34 -5.61
CA TRP A 24 8.90 -6.06 -5.03
C TRP A 24 9.96 -4.97 -5.21
N MET A 25 11.22 -5.28 -4.98
CA MET A 25 12.34 -4.34 -5.16
C MET A 25 12.51 -3.93 -6.62
N GLN A 26 12.36 -4.87 -7.56
CA GLN A 26 12.37 -4.57 -9.00
C GLN A 26 11.19 -3.66 -9.39
N TRP A 27 10.01 -3.91 -8.86
CA TRP A 27 8.86 -3.05 -9.10
C TRP A 27 9.11 -1.63 -8.58
N PHE A 28 9.60 -1.47 -7.34
CA PHE A 28 9.93 -0.16 -6.78
C PHE A 28 10.98 0.59 -7.62
N ASP A 29 12.03 -0.09 -8.10
CA ASP A 29 13.00 0.55 -9.01
C ASP A 29 12.35 1.00 -10.33
N SER A 30 11.44 0.18 -10.88
CA SER A 30 10.73 0.52 -12.13
C SER A 30 9.82 1.74 -12.01
N ILE A 31 9.33 2.05 -10.81
CA ILE A 31 8.43 3.19 -10.54
C ILE A 31 9.09 4.30 -9.71
N LYS A 32 10.41 4.25 -9.47
CA LYS A 32 11.12 5.14 -8.53
C LYS A 32 10.86 6.62 -8.71
N GLU A 33 10.70 7.06 -9.96
CA GLU A 33 10.43 8.46 -10.28
C GLU A 33 9.06 8.92 -9.80
N SER A 34 8.13 7.99 -9.59
CA SER A 34 6.77 8.21 -9.08
C SER A 34 6.66 7.99 -7.57
N ILE A 35 7.71 7.52 -6.88
CA ILE A 35 7.68 7.32 -5.44
C ILE A 35 7.90 8.66 -4.72
N VAL A 36 7.00 8.97 -3.78
CA VAL A 36 7.19 10.04 -2.79
C VAL A 36 7.71 9.42 -1.49
N GLU A 37 7.11 8.31 -1.09
CA GLU A 37 7.52 7.51 0.06
C GLU A 37 7.33 6.04 -0.31
N MET A 38 8.40 5.25 -0.23
CA MET A 38 8.36 3.81 -0.49
C MET A 38 7.48 3.08 0.55
N GLY A 39 7.26 3.71 1.70
CA GLY A 39 6.45 3.23 2.80
C GLY A 39 7.07 2.01 3.49
N ASN A 40 6.22 1.27 4.21
CA ASN A 40 6.66 0.15 5.05
C ASN A 40 5.56 -0.93 5.13
N PRO A 41 5.93 -2.19 5.41
CA PRO A 41 5.00 -3.19 5.89
C PRO A 41 4.32 -2.73 7.19
N LEU A 42 3.06 -3.11 7.36
CA LEU A 42 2.26 -2.83 8.54
C LEU A 42 1.93 -4.15 9.27
N THR A 43 1.97 -4.11 10.59
CA THR A 43 1.52 -5.21 11.45
C THR A 43 0.06 -4.98 11.89
N ASP A 44 -0.45 -5.83 12.78
CA ASP A 44 -1.74 -5.63 13.45
C ASP A 44 -1.91 -4.19 13.95
N GLY A 45 -3.10 -3.63 13.68
CA GLY A 45 -3.46 -2.27 14.06
C GLY A 45 -4.51 -2.19 15.17
N MET A 46 -4.65 -1.00 15.75
CA MET A 46 -5.66 -0.67 16.76
C MET A 46 -6.61 0.40 16.20
N LEU A 47 -7.90 0.22 16.39
CA LEU A 47 -8.91 1.26 16.20
C LEU A 47 -8.99 2.09 17.48
N VAL A 48 -8.67 3.38 17.36
CA VAL A 48 -8.80 4.36 18.44
C VAL A 48 -10.04 5.21 18.19
N THR A 49 -10.87 5.35 19.22
CA THR A 49 -12.05 6.23 19.22
C THR A 49 -11.97 7.15 20.44
N SER A 50 -13.05 7.84 20.80
CA SER A 50 -13.12 8.55 22.10
C SER A 50 -13.12 7.59 23.31
N GLY A 51 -13.38 6.30 23.09
CA GLY A 51 -13.31 5.25 24.09
C GLY A 51 -12.01 4.43 24.03
N PRO A 52 -11.98 3.27 24.72
CA PRO A 52 -10.83 2.37 24.69
C PRO A 52 -10.46 1.92 23.28
N ALA A 53 -9.16 1.77 23.01
CA ALA A 53 -8.68 1.25 21.75
C ALA A 53 -9.05 -0.24 21.59
N THR A 54 -9.46 -0.65 20.39
CA THR A 54 -9.82 -2.04 20.07
C THR A 54 -8.92 -2.58 18.98
N LYS A 55 -8.59 -3.88 19.01
CA LYS A 55 -7.82 -4.49 17.91
C LYS A 55 -8.64 -4.43 16.62
N ILE A 56 -7.99 -4.04 15.53
CA ILE A 56 -8.60 -4.13 14.20
C ILE A 56 -8.69 -5.61 13.85
N ALA A 57 -9.91 -6.14 13.79
CA ALA A 57 -10.12 -7.51 13.35
C ALA A 57 -9.63 -7.66 11.89
N PRO A 58 -9.09 -8.83 11.50
CA PRO A 58 -8.82 -9.13 10.10
C PRO A 58 -10.11 -8.98 9.30
N LYS A 59 -10.20 -7.92 8.48
CA LYS A 59 -11.30 -7.77 7.52
C LYS A 59 -11.02 -8.67 6.30
N MET A 60 -12.01 -8.86 5.43
CA MET A 60 -11.71 -9.30 4.06
C MET A 60 -10.74 -8.27 3.47
N ASN A 61 -9.50 -8.68 3.21
CA ASN A 61 -8.37 -7.86 2.74
C ASN A 61 -7.76 -6.92 3.82
N PRO A 62 -7.03 -7.45 4.81
CA PRO A 62 -6.29 -6.62 5.77
C PRO A 62 -5.22 -5.78 5.06
N ILE A 63 -5.00 -4.56 5.55
CA ILE A 63 -3.93 -3.69 5.04
C ILE A 63 -2.62 -4.15 5.66
N SER A 64 -1.64 -4.46 4.82
CA SER A 64 -0.34 -5.02 5.21
C SER A 64 0.84 -4.12 4.86
N GLY A 65 0.59 -2.98 4.24
CA GLY A 65 1.62 -2.02 3.90
C GLY A 65 1.03 -0.79 3.21
N TYR A 66 1.87 0.20 3.00
CA TYR A 66 1.51 1.40 2.26
C TYR A 66 2.67 1.91 1.40
N SER A 67 2.35 2.74 0.41
CA SER A 67 3.28 3.63 -0.29
C SER A 67 2.61 4.97 -0.60
N VAL A 68 3.40 6.03 -0.71
CA VAL A 68 2.94 7.32 -1.25
C VAL A 68 3.52 7.50 -2.65
N ILE A 69 2.64 7.58 -3.63
CA ILE A 69 2.96 7.66 -5.06
C ILE A 69 2.50 9.01 -5.58
N LYS A 70 3.28 9.65 -6.46
CA LYS A 70 2.86 10.81 -7.22
C LYS A 70 2.44 10.38 -8.63
N ALA A 71 1.30 10.88 -9.08
CA ALA A 71 0.82 10.69 -10.45
C ALA A 71 0.13 11.97 -10.95
N LYS A 72 -0.18 12.02 -12.25
CA LYS A 72 -0.91 13.17 -12.82
C LYS A 72 -2.34 13.24 -12.28
N ASP A 73 -3.00 12.10 -12.21
CA ASP A 73 -4.42 11.89 -11.89
C ASP A 73 -4.64 10.43 -11.45
N MET A 74 -5.91 10.09 -11.13
CA MET A 74 -6.31 8.76 -10.68
C MET A 74 -6.02 7.68 -11.72
N GLU A 75 -6.17 7.97 -13.01
CA GLU A 75 -5.87 7.01 -14.08
C GLU A 75 -4.38 6.69 -14.15
N GLY A 76 -3.52 7.70 -14.00
CA GLY A 76 -2.07 7.53 -13.87
C GLY A 76 -1.71 6.70 -12.64
N ALA A 77 -2.35 6.96 -11.49
CA ALA A 77 -2.14 6.17 -10.28
C ALA A 77 -2.58 4.70 -10.47
N ILE A 78 -3.74 4.44 -11.07
CA ILE A 78 -4.22 3.10 -11.39
C ILE A 78 -3.28 2.38 -12.35
N THR A 79 -2.69 3.09 -13.31
CA THR A 79 -1.73 2.53 -14.27
C THR A 79 -0.48 2.01 -13.56
N ILE A 80 0.05 2.77 -12.60
CA ILE A 80 1.16 2.33 -11.75
C ILE A 80 0.72 1.18 -10.83
N ALA A 81 -0.47 1.27 -10.23
CA ALA A 81 -1.00 0.22 -9.35
C ALA A 81 -1.13 -1.14 -10.05
N LYS A 82 -1.51 -1.16 -11.34
CA LYS A 82 -1.66 -2.38 -12.14
C LYS A 82 -0.36 -3.14 -12.39
N THR A 83 0.80 -2.50 -12.22
CA THR A 83 2.11 -3.17 -12.35
C THR A 83 2.62 -3.71 -11.02
N CYS A 84 1.92 -3.44 -9.91
CA CYS A 84 2.32 -3.89 -8.57
C CYS A 84 2.25 -5.41 -8.45
N PRO A 85 3.24 -6.07 -7.81
CA PRO A 85 3.28 -7.51 -7.65
C PRO A 85 2.31 -8.08 -6.59
N SER A 86 1.53 -7.24 -5.91
CA SER A 86 0.52 -7.70 -4.93
C SER A 86 -0.52 -8.62 -5.58
N GLN A 87 -0.53 -9.90 -5.17
CA GLN A 87 -1.48 -10.91 -5.69
C GLN A 87 -2.91 -10.72 -5.16
N THR A 88 -3.03 -10.14 -3.97
CA THR A 88 -4.29 -9.86 -3.26
C THR A 88 -4.88 -8.49 -3.62
N GLY A 89 -4.19 -7.72 -4.46
CA GLY A 89 -4.58 -6.37 -4.87
C GLY A 89 -4.09 -5.26 -3.93
N LEU A 90 -4.46 -4.03 -4.27
CA LEU A 90 -4.19 -2.84 -3.48
C LEU A 90 -5.30 -1.81 -3.67
N GLN A 91 -5.44 -0.91 -2.69
CA GLN A 91 -6.41 0.19 -2.73
C GLN A 91 -5.68 1.49 -3.08
N VAL A 92 -6.27 2.30 -3.98
CA VAL A 92 -5.69 3.58 -4.43
C VAL A 92 -6.57 4.72 -3.95
N TYR A 93 -5.97 5.68 -3.24
CA TYR A 93 -6.64 6.89 -2.76
C TYR A 93 -5.87 8.14 -3.19
N GLU A 94 -6.55 9.19 -3.63
CA GLU A 94 -5.93 10.50 -3.80
C GLU A 94 -5.82 11.19 -2.43
N ALA A 95 -4.62 11.67 -2.08
CA ALA A 95 -4.41 12.49 -0.90
C ALA A 95 -4.65 13.96 -1.26
N ILE A 96 -5.70 14.54 -0.68
CA ILE A 96 -6.04 15.96 -0.86
C ILE A 96 -5.25 16.78 0.16
N GLU A 97 -4.44 17.72 -0.33
CA GLU A 97 -3.76 18.68 0.55
C GLU A 97 -4.80 19.67 1.12
N MET A 98 -4.73 19.92 2.43
CA MET A 98 -5.58 20.88 3.15
C MET A 98 -4.95 22.26 3.20
#